data_AF-A0AAE4MFM1-F1
#
_entry.id   AF-A0AAE4MFM1-F1
#
_cell.length_a   1.000
_cell.length_b   1.000
_cell.length_c   1.000
_cell.angle_alpha   90.00
_cell.angle_beta   90.00
_cell.angle_gamma   90.00
#
_symmetry.space_group_name_H-M   'P 1'
#
loop_
_entity.id
_entity.type
_entity.pdbx_description
1 polymer ?
#
loop_
_entity_poly.entity_id
_entity_poly.type
_entity_poly.pdbx_seq_one_letter_code
_entity_poly.pdbx_strand_id
1 'polypeptide(L)'
;MIDDFANLYELLLAVITAVAALYAWIKDKQAKNDAAYADEVQKYFDPADTTVQAPPEGTPKRSYTMSDEVKSFLISGESEEDQRSMLEQVRDAEAKDLCEYRVSYSRGYYNISYGQIAGGAKYA
;
A
#
# COMPACT_ATOMS: atom_id res chain seq x y z
N MET A 1 36.79 -22.77 55.93
CA MET A 1 36.97 -21.33 55.58
C MET A 1 37.18 -21.16 54.08
N ILE A 2 38.03 -21.97 53.42
CA ILE A 2 38.23 -21.92 51.95
C ILE A 2 36.99 -22.40 51.16
N ASP A 3 36.31 -23.45 51.62
CA ASP A 3 35.10 -23.98 50.95
C ASP A 3 33.92 -22.99 50.95
N ASP A 4 33.86 -22.09 51.93
CA ASP A 4 32.79 -21.08 52.06
C ASP A 4 32.94 -19.97 51.02
N PHE A 5 34.19 -19.60 50.68
CA PHE A 5 34.49 -18.66 49.60
C PHE A 5 34.27 -19.28 48.21
N ALA A 6 34.50 -20.58 48.05
CA ALA A 6 34.21 -21.31 46.81
C ALA A 6 32.70 -21.33 46.52
N ASN A 7 31.88 -21.66 47.53
CA ASN A 7 30.42 -21.61 47.42
C ASN A 7 29.88 -20.20 47.14
N LEU A 8 30.46 -19.17 47.77
CA LEU A 8 30.10 -17.78 47.53
C LEU A 8 30.43 -17.35 46.09
N TYR A 9 31.58 -17.78 45.55
CA TYR A 9 31.98 -17.51 44.17
C TYR A 9 31.04 -18.19 43.16
N GLU A 10 30.70 -19.47 43.38
CA GLU A 10 29.75 -20.19 42.53
C GLU A 10 28.36 -19.54 42.56
N LEU A 11 27.88 -19.11 43.73
CA LEU A 11 26.62 -18.37 43.88
C LEU A 11 26.66 -17.05 43.10
N LEU A 12 27.75 -16.28 43.20
CA LEU A 12 27.92 -15.04 42.44
C LEU A 12 27.90 -15.28 40.93
N LEU A 13 28.58 -16.32 40.48
CA LEU A 13 28.67 -16.67 39.06
C LEU A 13 27.30 -17.14 38.53
N ALA A 14 26.56 -17.93 39.32
CA ALA A 14 25.19 -18.33 39.02
C ALA A 14 24.23 -17.13 38.91
N VAL A 15 24.37 -16.13 39.79
CA VAL A 15 23.56 -14.90 39.72
C VAL A 15 23.90 -14.08 38.47
N ILE A 16 25.18 -13.89 38.17
CA ILE A 16 25.62 -13.13 36.97
C ILE A 16 25.12 -13.80 35.69
N THR A 17 25.26 -15.12 35.59
CA THR A 17 24.79 -15.89 34.43
C THR A 17 23.26 -15.86 34.30
N ALA A 18 22.52 -15.95 35.40
CA ALA A 18 21.06 -15.81 35.38
C ALA A 18 20.62 -14.43 34.90
N VAL A 19 21.29 -13.36 35.35
CA VAL A 19 21.01 -11.98 34.89
C VAL A 19 21.33 -11.82 33.40
N ALA A 20 22.47 -12.34 32.93
CA ALA A 20 22.84 -12.29 31.52
C ALA A 20 21.85 -13.06 30.63
N ALA A 21 21.39 -14.23 31.08
CA ALA A 21 20.40 -15.03 30.37
C ALA A 21 19.03 -14.30 30.30
N LEU A 22 18.61 -13.67 31.41
CA LEU A 22 17.38 -12.88 31.45
C LEU A 22 17.46 -11.69 30.48
N TYR A 23 18.58 -10.97 30.46
CA TYR A 23 18.80 -9.87 29.53
C TYR A 23 18.77 -10.32 28.07
N ALA A 24 19.44 -11.44 27.74
CA ALA A 24 19.44 -12.00 26.39
C ALA A 24 18.02 -12.40 25.93
N TRP A 25 17.21 -12.96 26.83
CA TRP A 25 15.82 -13.32 26.55
C TRP A 25 14.94 -12.10 26.26
N ILE A 26 15.08 -11.02 27.04
CA ILE A 26 14.36 -9.76 26.79
C ILE A 26 14.75 -9.18 25.43
N LYS A 27 16.05 -9.15 25.13
CA LYS A 27 16.57 -8.62 23.87
C LYS A 27 16.09 -9.43 22.65
N ASP A 28 16.08 -10.76 22.74
CA ASP A 28 15.56 -11.63 21.68
C ASP A 28 14.06 -11.41 21.43
N LYS A 29 13.27 -11.24 22.50
CA LYS A 29 11.85 -10.89 22.39
C LYS A 29 11.63 -9.54 21.71
N GLN A 30 12.41 -8.52 22.08
CA GLN A 30 12.34 -7.21 21.44
C GLN A 30 12.71 -7.29 19.95
N ALA A 31 13.82 -7.95 19.62
CA ALA A 31 14.26 -8.12 18.23
C ALA A 31 13.22 -8.85 17.37
N LYS A 32 12.52 -9.86 17.91
CA LYS A 32 11.42 -10.54 17.22
C LYS A 32 10.21 -9.62 16.99
N ASN A 33 9.85 -8.81 17.97
CA ASN A 33 8.76 -7.84 17.84
C ASN A 33 9.11 -6.75 16.81
N ASP A 34 10.34 -6.23 16.85
CA ASP A 34 10.83 -5.22 15.90
C ASP A 34 10.89 -5.79 14.48
N ALA A 35 11.33 -7.05 14.33
CA ALA A 35 11.32 -7.73 13.04
C ALA A 35 9.90 -7.95 12.49
N ALA A 36 8.94 -8.31 13.35
CA ALA A 36 7.54 -8.45 12.95
C ALA A 36 6.93 -7.11 12.51
N TYR A 37 7.23 -6.03 13.24
CA TYR A 37 6.80 -4.68 12.86
C TYR A 37 7.45 -4.24 11.54
N ALA A 38 8.75 -4.51 11.34
CA ALA A 38 9.44 -4.19 10.10
C ALA A 38 8.84 -4.93 8.89
N ASP A 39 8.47 -6.20 9.04
CA ASP A 39 7.79 -6.99 8.00
C ASP A 39 6.41 -6.42 7.65
N GLU A 40 5.63 -6.00 8.66
CA GLU A 40 4.34 -5.34 8.47
C GLU A 40 4.49 -4.01 7.73
N VAL A 41 5.45 -3.17 8.14
CA VAL A 41 5.73 -1.90 7.47
C VAL A 41 6.17 -2.12 6.02
N GLN A 42 7.02 -3.12 5.76
CA GLN A 42 7.50 -3.41 4.40
C GLN A 42 6.38 -3.79 3.43
N LYS A 43 5.31 -4.45 3.89
CA LYS A 43 4.16 -4.79 3.04
C LYS A 43 3.48 -3.55 2.45
N TYR A 44 3.42 -2.45 3.19
CA TYR A 44 2.87 -1.19 2.66
C TYR A 44 3.72 -0.55 1.56
N PHE A 45 4.99 -0.94 1.44
CA PHE A 45 5.91 -0.43 0.44
C PHE A 45 6.19 -1.43 -0.69
N ASP A 46 5.52 -2.59 -0.71
CA ASP A 46 5.64 -3.54 -1.82
C ASP A 46 4.93 -2.96 -3.05
N PRO A 47 5.65 -2.64 -4.14
CA PRO A 47 5.05 -2.09 -5.35
C PRO A 47 4.14 -3.09 -6.08
N ALA A 48 4.22 -4.39 -5.75
CA ALA A 48 3.33 -5.41 -6.31
C ALA A 48 2.00 -5.54 -5.53
N ASP A 49 1.92 -5.03 -4.30
CA ASP A 49 0.71 -5.11 -3.48
C ASP A 49 -0.26 -3.97 -3.82
N THR A 50 -1.25 -4.29 -4.66
CA THR A 50 -2.31 -3.34 -5.06
C THR A 50 -3.45 -3.25 -4.04
N THR A 51 -3.40 -3.98 -2.92
CA THR A 51 -4.49 -3.97 -1.92
C THR A 51 -4.59 -2.63 -1.19
N VAL A 52 -3.47 -1.93 -1.01
CA VAL A 52 -3.44 -0.56 -0.46
C VAL A 52 -4.12 0.44 -1.42
N GLN A 53 -4.19 0.10 -2.71
CA GLN A 53 -4.80 0.91 -3.76
C GLN A 53 -6.24 0.50 -4.08
N ALA A 54 -6.84 -0.43 -3.33
CA ALA A 54 -8.26 -0.74 -3.47
C ALA A 54 -9.09 0.19 -2.55
N PRO A 55 -10.26 0.68 -2.99
CA PRO A 55 -11.14 1.44 -2.12
C PRO A 55 -11.56 0.58 -0.90
N PRO A 56 -11.63 1.16 0.31
CA PRO A 56 -12.05 0.43 1.51
C PRO A 56 -13.44 -0.21 1.35
N GLU A 57 -13.65 -1.35 2.01
CA GLU A 57 -14.92 -2.06 2.00
C GLU A 57 -16.06 -1.14 2.49
N GLY A 58 -17.15 -1.05 1.71
CA GLY A 58 -18.27 -0.15 1.98
C GLY A 58 -18.18 1.24 1.35
N THR A 59 -17.10 1.56 0.63
CA THR A 59 -17.02 2.81 -0.16
C THR A 59 -18.10 2.81 -1.25
N PRO A 60 -19.00 3.81 -1.30
CA PRO A 60 -20.02 3.88 -2.35
C PRO A 60 -19.38 3.98 -3.74
N LYS A 61 -19.93 3.26 -4.74
CA LYS A 61 -19.44 3.32 -6.14
C LYS A 61 -19.25 4.74 -6.67
N ARG A 62 -20.22 5.62 -6.35
CA ARG A 62 -20.18 7.05 -6.70
C ARG A 62 -18.92 7.81 -6.25
N SER A 63 -18.18 7.30 -5.27
CA SER A 63 -16.98 7.95 -4.74
C SER A 63 -15.74 7.72 -5.61
N TYR A 64 -15.76 6.71 -6.48
CA TYR A 64 -14.63 6.37 -7.35
C TYR A 64 -15.02 6.24 -8.84
N THR A 65 -16.30 6.40 -9.18
CA THR A 65 -16.74 6.64 -10.56
C THR A 65 -16.60 8.10 -10.94
N MET A 66 -16.31 8.36 -12.21
CA MET A 66 -16.15 9.69 -12.77
C MET A 66 -17.48 10.46 -12.79
N SER A 67 -17.47 11.68 -12.27
CA SER A 67 -18.64 12.56 -12.28
C SER A 67 -18.93 13.11 -13.69
N ASP A 68 -20.14 13.61 -13.91
CA ASP A 68 -20.53 14.17 -15.20
C ASP A 68 -19.70 15.41 -15.56
N GLU A 69 -19.28 16.20 -14.57
CA GLU A 69 -18.39 17.35 -14.77
C GLU A 69 -17.01 16.91 -15.26
N VAL A 70 -16.45 15.84 -14.68
CA VAL A 70 -15.16 15.29 -15.10
C VAL A 70 -15.27 14.64 -16.49
N LYS A 71 -16.38 13.95 -16.78
CA LYS A 71 -16.67 13.41 -18.12
C LYS A 71 -16.74 14.53 -19.17
N SER A 72 -17.40 15.64 -18.84
CA SER A 72 -17.47 16.82 -19.72
C SER A 72 -16.08 17.41 -20.00
N PHE A 73 -15.23 17.49 -18.98
CA PHE A 73 -13.85 17.94 -19.15
C PHE A 73 -13.02 16.96 -19.99
N LEU A 74 -13.17 15.65 -19.75
CA LEU A 74 -12.46 14.57 -20.45
C LEU A 74 -12.68 14.63 -21.96
N ILE A 75 -13.89 14.94 -22.41
CA ILE A 75 -14.28 14.94 -23.83
C ILE A 75 -14.14 16.31 -24.51
N SER A 76 -13.76 17.34 -23.74
CA SER A 76 -13.77 18.73 -24.22
C SER A 76 -12.76 18.96 -25.35
N GLY A 77 -13.26 19.44 -26.49
CA GLY A 77 -12.43 19.76 -27.65
C GLY A 77 -11.97 18.56 -28.50
N GLU A 78 -12.52 17.37 -28.25
CA GLU A 78 -12.33 16.18 -29.08
C GLU A 78 -13.45 16.02 -30.13
N SER A 79 -13.20 15.20 -31.16
CA SER A 79 -14.17 14.91 -32.21
C SER A 79 -15.37 14.11 -31.68
N GLU A 80 -16.56 14.24 -32.27
CA GLU A 80 -17.76 13.50 -31.78
C GLU A 80 -17.54 11.97 -31.71
N GLU A 81 -16.73 11.42 -32.61
CA GLU A 81 -16.35 10.01 -32.61
C GLU A 81 -15.46 9.67 -31.41
N ASP A 82 -14.44 10.48 -31.14
CA ASP A 82 -13.59 10.33 -29.96
C ASP A 82 -14.40 10.51 -28.67
N GLN A 83 -15.26 11.53 -28.58
CA GLN A 83 -16.10 11.76 -27.41
C GLN A 83 -16.94 10.52 -27.07
N ARG A 84 -17.58 9.92 -28.09
CA ARG A 84 -18.38 8.70 -27.90
C ARG A 84 -17.52 7.52 -27.45
N SER A 85 -16.40 7.29 -28.14
CA SER A 85 -15.46 6.20 -27.81
C SER A 85 -14.89 6.33 -26.39
N MET A 86 -14.53 7.55 -25.98
CA MET A 86 -14.00 7.82 -24.65
C MET A 86 -15.03 7.56 -23.55
N LEU A 87 -16.28 8.00 -23.75
CA LEU A 87 -17.37 7.74 -22.79
C LEU A 87 -17.73 6.25 -22.69
N GLU A 88 -17.66 5.51 -23.81
CA GLU A 88 -17.84 4.06 -23.80
C GLU A 88 -16.73 3.36 -23.01
N GLN A 89 -15.47 3.76 -23.21
CA GLN A 89 -14.34 3.22 -22.44
C GLN A 89 -14.48 3.47 -20.94
N VAL A 90 -14.90 4.68 -20.53
CA VAL A 90 -15.19 5.02 -19.13
C VAL A 90 -16.29 4.13 -18.58
N ARG A 91 -17.42 4.02 -19.28
CA ARG A 91 -18.55 3.18 -18.86
C ARG A 91 -18.12 1.72 -18.69
N ASP A 92 -17.36 1.19 -19.63
CA ASP A 92 -16.94 -0.21 -19.63
C ASP A 92 -15.91 -0.51 -18.53
N ALA A 93 -15.07 0.46 -18.17
CA ALA A 93 -14.14 0.35 -17.05
C ALA A 93 -14.87 0.43 -15.70
N GLU A 94 -15.79 1.39 -15.55
CA GLU A 94 -16.60 1.56 -14.33
C GLU A 94 -17.55 0.36 -14.11
N ALA A 95 -18.07 -0.25 -15.17
CA ALA A 95 -18.86 -1.48 -15.08
C ALA A 95 -18.06 -2.68 -14.54
N LYS A 96 -16.73 -2.65 -14.67
CA LYS A 96 -15.80 -3.65 -14.14
C LYS A 96 -15.24 -3.27 -12.77
N ASP A 97 -15.76 -2.21 -12.14
CA ASP A 97 -15.29 -1.68 -10.87
C ASP A 97 -13.79 -1.32 -10.86
N LEU A 98 -13.24 -0.94 -12.03
CA LEU A 98 -11.86 -0.48 -12.14
C LEU A 98 -11.74 0.94 -11.57
N CYS A 99 -10.93 1.08 -10.53
CA CYS A 99 -10.58 2.38 -9.98
C CYS A 99 -9.48 3.08 -10.79
N GLU A 100 -8.65 2.30 -11.50
CA GLU A 100 -7.59 2.82 -12.36
C GLU A 100 -7.71 2.24 -13.77
N TYR A 101 -7.72 3.11 -14.77
CA TYR A 101 -7.85 2.69 -16.17
C TYR A 101 -7.33 3.78 -17.12
N ARG A 102 -7.09 3.40 -18.38
CA ARG A 102 -6.68 4.31 -19.44
C ARG A 102 -7.81 4.50 -20.44
N VAL A 103 -8.08 5.76 -20.78
CA VAL A 103 -9.01 6.16 -21.86
C VAL A 103 -8.18 6.67 -23.02
N SER A 104 -8.26 6.03 -24.18
CA SER A 104 -7.51 6.40 -25.38
C SER A 104 -8.41 7.10 -26.40
N TYR A 105 -7.84 8.02 -27.16
CA TYR A 105 -8.51 8.74 -28.25
C TYR A 105 -7.53 8.98 -29.40
N SER A 106 -8.01 9.49 -30.53
CA SER A 106 -7.21 9.63 -31.76
C SER A 106 -5.87 10.36 -31.60
N ARG A 107 -5.79 11.33 -30.68
CA ARG A 107 -4.60 12.17 -30.47
C ARG A 107 -3.86 11.87 -29.18
N GLY A 108 -4.26 10.89 -28.39
CA GLY A 108 -3.59 10.62 -27.12
C GLY A 108 -4.31 9.66 -26.19
N TYR A 109 -4.02 9.79 -24.91
CA TYR A 109 -4.71 9.07 -23.84
C TYR A 109 -4.74 9.86 -22.54
N TYR A 110 -5.71 9.52 -21.70
CA TYR A 110 -5.81 9.94 -20.30
C TYR A 110 -5.70 8.71 -19.40
N ASN A 111 -4.96 8.84 -18.30
CA ASN A 111 -4.99 7.89 -17.19
C ASN A 111 -5.99 8.41 -16.16
N ILE A 112 -6.91 7.54 -15.77
CA ILE A 112 -7.95 7.80 -14.78
C ILE A 112 -7.59 7.03 -13.52
N SER A 113 -7.74 7.69 -12.37
CA SER A 113 -7.60 7.09 -11.04
C SER A 113 -8.72 7.64 -10.15
N TYR A 114 -9.52 6.76 -9.56
CA TYR A 114 -10.67 7.08 -8.70
C TYR A 114 -11.64 8.09 -9.30
N GLY A 115 -11.94 7.95 -10.59
CA GLY A 115 -12.84 8.87 -11.31
C GLY A 115 -12.25 10.25 -11.58
N GLN A 116 -10.95 10.45 -11.32
CA GLN A 116 -10.20 11.68 -11.59
C GLN A 116 -9.19 11.45 -12.72
N ILE A 117 -8.88 12.51 -13.46
CA ILE A 117 -7.82 12.47 -14.47
C ILE A 117 -6.46 12.61 -13.76
N ALA A 118 -5.72 11.51 -13.68
CA ALA A 118 -4.41 11.46 -13.03
C ALA A 118 -3.29 11.98 -13.94
N GLY A 119 -3.49 11.92 -15.25
CA GLY A 119 -2.53 12.43 -16.24
C GLY A 119 -2.95 12.07 -17.65
N GLY A 120 -2.14 12.46 -18.62
CA GLY A 120 -2.38 12.11 -20.02
C GLY A 120 -1.22 12.55 -20.90
N ALA A 121 -1.18 12.00 -22.10
CA ALA A 121 -0.21 12.38 -23.11
C ALA A 121 -0.88 12.47 -24.48
N LYS A 122 -0.35 13.35 -25.31
CA LYS A 122 -0.70 13.40 -26.73
C LYS A 122 0.26 12.54 -27.52
N TYR A 123 -0.25 11.81 -28.51
CA TYR A 123 0.58 11.17 -29.50
C TYR A 123 1.32 12.26 -30.30
N ALA A 124 2.62 12.05 -30.48
CA ALA A 124 3.52 12.96 -31.19
C ALA A 124 3.33 12.86 -32.71
#